data_AF-A0A0C3QC71-F1
#
_entry.id   AF-A0A0C3QC71-F1
#
_cell.length_a   1.000
_cell.length_b   1.000
_cell.length_c   1.000
_cell.angle_alpha   90.00
_cell.angle_beta   90.00
_cell.angle_gamma   90.00
#
_symmetry.space_group_name_H-M   'P 1'
#
loop_
_entity.id
_entity.type
_entity.pdbx_description
1 polymer ?
#
loop_
_entity_poly.entity_id
_entity_poly.type
_entity_poly.pdbx_seq_one_letter_code
_entity_poly.pdbx_strand_id
1 'polypeptide(L)'
;MKYILTLAAALSIAIGIDAAPAPWPPTPTGTPFCKMARIGPPIVADSPSTAVHGLQLSVDTATPTLVKKGFTGGYDFISGGVGAWRGCHDYWLNIGTSPYSYKPLTWDFDSQLTTTWTADIGTLVHAGATADYLATATFLTCNQGGSWVVYLQTGSDVPSGVTCYITQLRVATA
;
A
#
# COMPACT_ATOMS: atom_id res chain seq x y z
N MET A 1 31.09 -55.19 35.72
CA MET A 1 29.86 -55.16 36.54
C MET A 1 28.70 -54.78 35.62
N LYS A 2 27.72 -55.68 35.51
CA LYS A 2 26.48 -55.54 34.73
C LYS A 2 25.52 -54.61 35.48
N TYR A 3 24.89 -53.66 34.79
CA TYR A 3 23.49 -53.28 35.05
C TYR A 3 22.83 -52.88 33.72
N ILE A 4 21.77 -53.63 33.41
CA ILE A 4 20.78 -53.42 32.35
C ILE A 4 19.53 -52.88 33.05
N LEU A 5 18.88 -51.82 32.56
CA LEU A 5 17.42 -51.58 32.69
C LEU A 5 17.05 -50.30 31.87
N THR A 6 16.38 -50.31 30.70
CA THR A 6 14.97 -50.54 30.30
C THR A 6 14.25 -49.22 29.90
N LEU A 7 13.77 -49.19 28.64
CA LEU A 7 12.68 -48.44 27.98
C LEU A 7 12.26 -47.01 28.41
N ALA A 8 12.16 -46.12 27.41
CA ALA A 8 10.88 -45.52 26.99
C ALA A 8 11.02 -44.83 25.63
N ALA A 9 10.27 -45.31 24.63
CA ALA A 9 9.99 -44.59 23.40
C ALA A 9 8.82 -43.64 23.67
N ALA A 10 8.98 -42.35 23.38
CA ALA A 10 7.89 -41.38 23.36
C ALA A 10 7.80 -40.77 21.96
N LEU A 11 6.74 -41.16 21.27
CA LEU A 11 6.27 -40.66 19.99
C LEU A 11 5.69 -39.26 20.23
N SER A 12 6.37 -38.20 19.80
CA SER A 12 5.84 -36.84 19.89
C SER A 12 5.17 -36.45 18.57
N ILE A 13 3.84 -36.50 18.58
CA ILE A 13 2.96 -35.85 17.60
C ILE A 13 2.99 -34.35 17.93
N ALA A 14 3.45 -33.52 17.01
CA ALA A 14 3.30 -32.06 17.09
C ALA A 14 2.50 -31.56 15.88
N ILE A 15 1.19 -31.55 16.09
CA ILE A 15 0.21 -30.56 15.63
C ILE A 15 0.78 -29.37 14.85
N GLY A 16 0.28 -29.20 13.62
CA GLY A 16 0.49 -27.99 12.82
C GLY A 16 -0.03 -26.77 13.55
N ILE A 17 0.87 -25.82 13.77
CA ILE A 17 0.51 -24.45 14.12
C ILE A 17 0.23 -23.72 12.81
N ASP A 18 -1.05 -23.55 12.48
CA ASP A 18 -1.43 -22.50 11.55
C ASP A 18 -0.99 -21.19 12.19
N ALA A 19 0.00 -20.52 11.58
CA ALA A 19 0.45 -19.22 12.03
C ALA A 19 -0.68 -18.24 11.78
N ALA A 20 -1.48 -17.96 12.81
CA ALA A 20 -2.42 -16.85 12.81
C ALA A 20 -1.66 -15.58 12.38
N PRO A 21 -2.26 -14.70 11.55
CA PRO A 21 -1.62 -13.45 11.17
C PRO A 21 -1.20 -12.69 12.43
N ALA A 22 0.06 -12.27 12.47
CA ALA A 22 0.64 -11.60 13.62
C ALA A 22 -0.25 -10.40 14.01
N PRO A 23 -0.70 -10.29 15.27
CA PRO A 23 -1.32 -9.08 15.76
C PRO A 23 -0.36 -7.91 15.56
N TRP A 24 -0.88 -6.80 15.05
CA TRP A 24 -0.15 -5.54 14.89
C TRP A 24 0.62 -5.19 16.18
N PRO A 25 1.85 -4.64 16.08
CA PRO A 25 2.63 -4.28 17.26
C PRO A 25 1.87 -3.24 18.12
N PRO A 26 2.02 -3.31 19.46
CA PRO A 26 1.35 -2.37 20.35
C PRO A 26 1.83 -0.94 20.11
N THR A 27 0.89 0.00 20.17
CA THR A 27 1.10 1.44 19.99
C THR A 27 2.17 1.97 20.96
N PRO A 28 3.23 2.65 20.49
CA PRO A 28 4.21 3.24 21.39
C PRO A 28 3.57 4.41 22.18
N THR A 29 3.52 4.24 23.49
CA THR A 29 3.16 5.31 24.44
C THR A 29 4.36 6.24 24.63
N GLY A 30 4.38 7.40 23.96
CA GLY A 30 5.25 8.51 24.36
C GLY A 30 5.61 9.56 23.30
N THR A 31 4.77 10.58 23.11
CA THR A 31 5.14 12.02 23.02
C THR A 31 3.87 12.89 22.89
N PRO A 32 3.73 14.03 23.61
CA PRO A 32 2.46 14.76 23.70
C PRO A 32 2.17 15.69 22.49
N PHE A 33 3.02 15.74 21.47
CA PHE A 33 2.89 16.67 20.34
C PHE A 33 2.13 16.12 19.11
N CYS A 34 1.68 14.87 19.17
CA CYS A 34 1.13 14.17 18.02
C CYS A 34 -0.35 14.44 17.71
N LYS A 35 -0.98 15.38 18.41
CA LYS A 35 -2.43 15.62 18.36
C LYS A 35 -2.84 16.79 17.47
N MET A 36 -2.45 16.78 16.19
CA MET A 36 -3.14 17.62 15.20
C MET A 36 -3.61 16.74 14.06
N ALA A 37 -4.91 16.48 14.02
CA ALA A 37 -5.52 15.81 12.87
C ALA A 37 -5.23 16.65 11.62
N ARG A 38 -4.32 16.19 10.76
CA ARG A 38 -4.24 16.71 9.40
C ARG A 38 -5.41 16.10 8.64
N ILE A 39 -6.33 16.96 8.23
CA ILE A 39 -7.35 16.60 7.24
C ILE A 39 -6.89 17.26 5.96
N GLY A 40 -6.57 16.44 4.97
CA GLY A 40 -6.16 16.91 3.65
C GLY A 40 -7.17 16.50 2.60
N PRO A 41 -7.07 17.06 1.39
CA PRO A 41 -7.85 16.56 0.27
C PRO A 41 -7.48 15.10 -0.05
N PRO A 42 -8.45 14.27 -0.47
CA PRO A 42 -8.17 12.89 -0.85
C PRO A 42 -7.38 12.81 -2.16
N ILE A 43 -6.68 11.70 -2.36
CA ILE A 43 -6.17 11.31 -3.67
C ILE A 43 -7.28 10.54 -4.39
N VAL A 44 -7.65 10.97 -5.60
CA VAL A 44 -8.79 10.46 -6.35
C VAL A 44 -8.38 9.97 -7.74
N ALA A 45 -9.08 8.96 -8.24
CA ALA A 45 -8.89 8.49 -9.61
C ALA A 45 -9.54 9.44 -10.62
N ASP A 46 -8.70 9.96 -11.52
CA ASP A 46 -9.04 10.91 -12.58
C ASP A 46 -9.06 10.22 -13.95
N SER A 47 -9.98 9.27 -14.11
CA SER A 47 -10.23 8.57 -15.37
C SER A 47 -11.70 8.69 -15.78
N PRO A 48 -12.07 9.74 -16.55
CA PRO A 48 -13.45 9.95 -16.97
C PRO A 48 -14.05 8.70 -17.62
N SER A 49 -15.36 8.47 -17.41
CA SER A 49 -16.13 7.37 -17.99
C SER A 49 -15.74 5.93 -17.59
N THR A 50 -14.84 5.75 -16.62
CA THR A 50 -14.53 4.43 -16.06
C THR A 50 -15.28 4.18 -14.75
N ALA A 51 -15.41 2.90 -14.36
CA ALA A 51 -15.99 2.52 -13.07
C ALA A 51 -15.17 2.96 -11.85
N VAL A 52 -13.90 3.37 -12.06
CA VAL A 52 -13.00 3.81 -10.98
C VAL A 52 -12.96 5.33 -10.83
N HIS A 53 -13.60 6.08 -11.73
CA HIS A 53 -13.62 7.54 -11.68
C HIS A 53 -14.20 8.06 -10.35
N GLY A 54 -13.49 8.99 -9.71
CA GLY A 54 -13.91 9.61 -8.45
C GLY A 54 -13.78 8.70 -7.22
N LEU A 55 -13.34 7.45 -7.38
CA LEU A 55 -12.95 6.63 -6.24
C LEU A 55 -11.67 7.19 -5.61
N GLN A 56 -11.58 7.06 -4.30
CA GLN A 56 -10.54 7.65 -3.45
C GLN A 56 -9.56 6.56 -3.00
N LEU A 57 -8.29 6.92 -2.94
CA LEU A 57 -7.23 6.06 -2.44
C LEU A 57 -7.43 5.78 -0.94
N SER A 58 -7.46 4.49 -0.58
CA SER A 58 -7.53 4.02 0.80
C SER A 58 -6.17 3.49 1.27
N VAL A 59 -6.01 3.54 2.60
CA VAL A 59 -4.87 3.02 3.36
C VAL A 59 -5.31 2.00 4.42
N ASP A 60 -6.53 1.46 4.30
CA ASP A 60 -7.08 0.51 5.28
C ASP A 60 -6.40 -0.88 5.22
N THR A 61 -5.74 -1.16 4.11
CA THR A 61 -4.94 -2.37 3.88
C THR A 61 -3.54 -1.97 3.41
N ALA A 62 -2.56 -2.86 3.62
CA ALA A 62 -1.20 -2.66 3.11
C ALA A 62 -1.16 -2.53 1.58
N THR A 63 -2.09 -3.18 0.86
CA THR A 63 -2.26 -2.99 -0.57
C THR A 63 -3.16 -1.77 -0.84
N PRO A 64 -2.72 -0.76 -1.60
CA PRO A 64 -3.54 0.40 -1.91
C PRO A 64 -4.74 0.02 -2.78
N THR A 65 -5.91 0.52 -2.40
CA THR A 65 -7.16 0.28 -3.12
C THR A 65 -7.93 1.58 -3.35
N LEU A 66 -8.78 1.59 -4.38
CA LEU A 66 -9.73 2.66 -4.63
C LEU A 66 -11.13 2.29 -4.11
N VAL A 67 -11.72 3.19 -3.33
CA VAL A 67 -13.03 2.99 -2.68
C VAL A 67 -13.86 4.27 -2.72
N LYS A 68 -15.16 4.20 -2.44
CA LYS A 68 -16.05 5.38 -2.49
C LYS A 68 -15.68 6.47 -1.48
N LYS A 69 -15.20 6.06 -0.31
CA LYS A 69 -14.71 6.96 0.74
C LYS A 69 -13.37 6.40 1.20
N GLY A 70 -12.31 7.04 0.73
CA GLY A 70 -10.93 6.60 0.96
C GLY A 70 -10.40 7.16 2.27
N PHE A 71 -9.10 7.41 2.28
CA PHE A 71 -8.45 7.95 3.46
C PHE A 71 -8.98 9.34 3.84
N THR A 72 -9.35 9.49 5.10
CA THR A 72 -9.94 10.73 5.65
C THR A 72 -8.95 11.60 6.42
N GLY A 73 -7.68 11.20 6.49
CA GLY A 73 -6.61 11.99 7.10
C GLY A 73 -5.99 12.97 6.10
N GLY A 74 -4.72 13.30 6.31
CA GLY A 74 -3.95 14.19 5.46
C GLY A 74 -2.85 13.42 4.75
N TYR A 75 -2.58 13.79 3.50
CA TYR A 75 -1.40 13.29 2.80
C TYR A 75 -0.25 14.27 2.98
N ASP A 76 0.95 13.75 3.24
CA ASP A 76 2.21 14.50 3.28
C ASP A 76 3.06 14.13 2.05
N PHE A 77 3.56 15.15 1.33
CA PHE A 77 4.32 14.98 0.09
C PHE A 77 5.81 15.32 0.26
N ILE A 78 6.35 15.09 1.46
CA ILE A 78 7.70 15.49 1.84
C ILE A 78 8.76 14.52 1.30
N SER A 79 9.96 15.04 1.04
CA SER A 79 11.13 14.23 0.65
C SER A 79 10.89 13.30 -0.55
N GLY A 80 10.00 13.71 -1.47
CA GLY A 80 9.61 12.89 -2.63
C GLY A 80 8.79 11.65 -2.27
N GLY A 81 8.11 11.65 -1.12
CA GLY A 81 7.20 10.60 -0.67
C GLY A 81 5.74 10.98 -0.91
N VAL A 82 4.87 9.98 -0.77
CA VAL A 82 3.43 10.15 -0.55
C VAL A 82 3.11 9.42 0.73
N GLY A 83 2.98 10.15 1.83
CA GLY A 83 2.68 9.63 3.17
C GLY A 83 1.22 9.87 3.53
N ALA A 84 0.55 8.87 4.08
CA ALA A 84 -0.79 9.01 4.66
C ALA A 84 -0.66 9.18 6.18
N TRP A 85 -0.82 10.41 6.65
CA TRP A 85 -0.56 10.80 8.03
C TRP A 85 -1.59 10.23 8.99
N ARG A 86 -1.15 9.39 9.93
CA ARG A 86 -1.98 8.81 11.00
C ARG A 86 -1.30 9.00 12.35
N GLY A 87 -1.60 10.14 12.99
CA GLY A 87 -1.32 10.33 14.42
C GLY A 87 0.16 10.22 14.76
N CYS A 88 0.98 11.03 14.08
CA CYS A 88 2.46 11.09 14.13
C CYS A 88 3.24 10.10 13.29
N HIS A 89 2.57 9.18 12.62
CA HIS A 89 3.22 8.21 11.77
C HIS A 89 2.67 8.32 10.36
N ASP A 90 3.48 7.97 9.39
CA ASP A 90 3.08 7.99 7.99
C ASP A 90 3.06 6.56 7.46
N TYR A 91 1.98 6.22 6.76
CA TYR A 91 1.99 5.07 5.87
C TYR A 91 2.50 5.58 4.53
N TRP A 92 3.72 5.17 4.16
CA TRP A 92 4.37 5.62 2.93
C TRP A 92 3.97 4.74 1.75
N LEU A 93 3.58 5.37 0.64
CA LEU A 93 3.30 4.67 -0.61
C LEU A 93 4.62 4.27 -1.27
N ASN A 94 4.89 2.98 -1.34
CA ASN A 94 6.10 2.46 -1.95
C ASN A 94 5.81 1.71 -3.24
N ILE A 95 6.74 1.81 -4.19
CA ILE A 95 6.73 1.10 -5.46
C ILE A 95 7.59 -0.15 -5.30
N GLY A 96 6.95 -1.33 -5.42
CA GLY A 96 7.64 -2.61 -5.40
C GLY A 96 8.17 -3.02 -6.79
N THR A 97 8.94 -4.10 -6.82
CA THR A 97 9.47 -4.67 -8.06
C THR A 97 8.49 -5.68 -8.67
N SER A 98 8.51 -5.80 -10.00
CA SER A 98 7.71 -6.77 -10.75
C SER A 98 8.37 -7.00 -12.12
N PRO A 99 8.38 -8.25 -12.63
CA PRO A 99 8.82 -8.53 -14.00
C PRO A 99 7.83 -7.98 -15.05
N TYR A 100 6.60 -7.68 -14.65
CA TYR A 100 5.60 -7.05 -15.51
C TYR A 100 5.71 -5.52 -15.47
N SER A 101 5.07 -4.88 -16.44
CA SER A 101 4.97 -3.43 -16.54
C SER A 101 3.84 -2.80 -15.70
N TYR A 102 3.25 -3.57 -14.78
CA TYR A 102 2.50 -3.08 -13.64
C TYR A 102 3.29 -3.36 -12.36
N LYS A 103 3.68 -2.30 -11.64
CA LYS A 103 4.46 -2.41 -10.40
C LYS A 103 3.51 -2.40 -9.19
N PRO A 104 3.64 -3.37 -8.26
CA PRO A 104 2.82 -3.38 -7.05
C PRO A 104 3.11 -2.14 -6.22
N LEU A 105 2.08 -1.64 -5.55
CA LEU A 105 2.21 -0.59 -4.56
C LEU A 105 1.93 -1.15 -3.17
N THR A 106 2.58 -0.58 -2.16
CA THR A 106 2.36 -0.93 -0.75
C THR A 106 2.27 0.33 0.11
N TRP A 107 1.47 0.25 1.17
CA TRP A 107 1.48 1.19 2.28
C TRP A 107 2.32 0.60 3.40
N ASP A 108 3.49 1.16 3.63
CA ASP A 108 4.41 0.70 4.68
C ASP A 108 4.48 1.71 5.83
N PHE A 109 4.30 1.22 7.05
CA PHE A 109 4.31 2.06 8.26
C PHE A 109 5.72 2.57 8.56
N ASP A 110 5.89 3.90 8.56
CA ASP A 110 7.14 4.62 8.81
C ASP A 110 8.34 4.25 7.93
N SER A 111 8.13 3.45 6.88
CA SER A 111 9.18 3.02 5.96
C SER A 111 9.03 3.68 4.60
N GLN A 112 9.70 4.82 4.40
CA GLN A 112 9.75 5.49 3.11
C GLN A 112 10.86 4.90 2.24
N LEU A 113 10.50 4.00 1.32
CA LEU A 113 11.44 3.40 0.36
C LEU A 113 11.43 4.14 -0.97
N THR A 114 10.27 4.63 -1.40
CA THR A 114 10.13 5.43 -2.61
C THR A 114 10.25 6.92 -2.28
N THR A 115 11.24 7.56 -2.89
CA THR A 115 11.58 8.99 -2.69
C THR A 115 11.50 9.80 -3.98
N THR A 116 10.89 9.23 -5.02
CA THR A 116 10.78 9.81 -6.36
C THR A 116 9.36 10.23 -6.71
N TRP A 117 8.43 10.24 -5.76
CA TRP A 117 7.10 10.77 -5.99
C TRP A 117 7.13 12.29 -6.15
N THR A 118 6.31 12.79 -7.05
CA THR A 118 5.96 14.22 -7.15
C THR A 118 4.45 14.33 -7.09
N ALA A 119 3.95 14.99 -6.06
CA ALA A 119 2.53 15.25 -5.86
C ALA A 119 2.35 16.53 -5.04
N ASP A 120 1.30 17.27 -5.36
CA ASP A 120 0.85 18.46 -4.62
C ASP A 120 -0.67 18.61 -4.81
N ILE A 121 -1.32 19.37 -3.95
CA ILE A 121 -2.75 19.66 -3.98
C ILE A 121 -3.17 20.16 -5.38
N GLY A 122 -4.21 19.55 -5.94
CA GLY A 122 -4.73 19.87 -7.28
C GLY A 122 -3.96 19.24 -8.44
N THR A 123 -2.81 18.60 -8.19
CA THR A 123 -1.95 18.02 -9.23
C THR A 123 -2.08 16.50 -9.32
N LEU A 124 -1.57 15.94 -10.42
CA LEU A 124 -1.45 14.50 -10.57
C LEU A 124 -0.32 13.96 -9.68
N VAL A 125 -0.47 12.73 -9.22
CA VAL A 125 0.59 11.97 -8.56
C VAL A 125 1.49 11.37 -9.63
N HIS A 126 2.77 11.71 -9.61
CA HIS A 126 3.77 11.22 -10.56
C HIS A 126 4.83 10.38 -9.85
N ALA A 127 5.14 9.22 -10.40
CA ALA A 127 6.37 8.50 -10.05
C ALA A 127 7.50 9.01 -10.95
N GLY A 128 8.63 9.38 -10.35
CA GLY A 128 9.86 9.74 -11.06
C GLY A 128 10.50 8.53 -11.73
N ALA A 129 11.37 8.80 -12.70
CA ALA A 129 12.10 7.77 -13.43
C ALA A 129 13.08 7.03 -12.51
N THR A 130 13.29 5.75 -12.79
CA THR A 130 14.30 4.90 -12.16
C THR A 130 15.16 4.24 -13.24
N ALA A 131 16.09 3.36 -12.85
CA ALA A 131 16.79 2.52 -13.81
C ALA A 131 15.84 1.53 -14.52
N ASP A 132 14.71 1.17 -13.90
CA ASP A 132 13.80 0.12 -14.38
C ASP A 132 12.62 0.66 -15.21
N TYR A 133 12.28 1.94 -15.07
CA TYR A 133 11.16 2.56 -15.78
C TYR A 133 11.27 4.08 -15.91
N LEU A 134 10.60 4.64 -16.92
CA LEU A 134 10.49 6.09 -17.14
C LEU A 134 9.44 6.73 -16.22
N ALA A 135 9.61 8.03 -15.94
CA ALA A 135 8.65 8.78 -15.14
C ALA A 135 7.22 8.68 -15.71
N THR A 136 6.23 8.52 -14.83
CA THR A 136 4.84 8.27 -15.24
C THR A 136 3.85 8.78 -14.19
N ALA A 137 2.68 9.24 -14.63
CA ALA A 137 1.49 9.47 -13.79
C ALA A 137 0.40 8.43 -14.06
N THR A 138 0.76 7.34 -14.74
CA THR A 138 -0.18 6.32 -15.17
C THR A 138 -0.24 5.23 -14.11
N PHE A 139 -1.44 4.95 -13.66
CA PHE A 139 -1.75 3.86 -12.74
C PHE A 139 -2.66 2.86 -13.45
N LEU A 140 -2.53 1.61 -13.04
CA LEU A 140 -3.45 0.55 -13.44
C LEU A 140 -4.25 0.16 -12.21
N THR A 141 -5.58 0.17 -12.32
CA THR A 141 -6.47 -0.25 -11.25
C THR A 141 -7.22 -1.50 -11.69
N CYS A 142 -7.16 -2.57 -10.91
CA CYS A 142 -7.76 -3.86 -11.25
C CYS A 142 -8.75 -4.34 -10.19
N ASN A 143 -9.89 -4.88 -10.60
CA ASN A 143 -10.85 -5.51 -9.69
C ASN A 143 -10.38 -6.91 -9.30
N GLN A 144 -9.95 -7.06 -8.06
CA GLN A 144 -9.48 -8.31 -7.50
C GLN A 144 -10.31 -8.64 -6.26
N GLY A 145 -11.10 -9.70 -6.34
CA GLY A 145 -11.98 -10.10 -5.22
C GLY A 145 -12.96 -9.01 -4.78
N GLY A 146 -13.43 -8.16 -5.70
CA GLY A 146 -14.35 -7.06 -5.41
C GLY A 146 -13.67 -5.75 -4.96
N SER A 147 -12.33 -5.72 -4.88
CA SER A 147 -11.56 -4.54 -4.50
C SER A 147 -10.78 -3.99 -5.71
N TRP A 148 -10.77 -2.66 -5.87
CA TRP A 148 -10.02 -1.99 -6.93
C TRP A 148 -8.57 -1.76 -6.49
N VAL A 149 -7.69 -2.73 -6.70
CA VAL A 149 -6.27 -2.68 -6.34
C VAL A 149 -5.51 -1.76 -7.30
N VAL A 150 -4.60 -0.94 -6.77
CA VAL A 150 -3.83 0.05 -7.54
C VAL A 150 -2.39 -0.42 -7.76
N TYR A 151 -1.93 -0.28 -8.99
CA TYR A 151 -0.56 -0.51 -9.45
C TYR A 151 -0.02 0.74 -10.14
N LEU A 152 1.30 0.93 -10.13
CA LEU A 152 1.94 1.88 -11.03
C LEU A 152 2.11 1.24 -12.41
N GLN A 153 1.64 1.91 -13.46
CA GLN A 153 1.76 1.41 -14.83
C GLN A 153 2.98 2.02 -15.52
N THR A 154 3.90 1.16 -15.94
CA THR A 154 5.14 1.51 -16.65
C THR A 154 5.17 1.00 -18.09
N GLY A 155 4.08 0.39 -18.57
CA GLY A 155 3.94 -0.19 -19.91
C GLY A 155 2.48 -0.60 -20.19
N SER A 156 2.25 -1.79 -20.72
CA SER A 156 0.92 -2.24 -21.17
C SER A 156 0.44 -3.57 -20.57
N ASP A 157 1.24 -4.22 -19.74
CA ASP A 157 0.83 -5.48 -19.12
C ASP A 157 -0.33 -5.24 -18.17
N VAL A 158 -1.23 -6.24 -18.09
CA VAL A 158 -2.34 -6.28 -17.15
C VAL A 158 -2.45 -7.69 -16.56
N PRO A 159 -2.82 -7.83 -15.27
CA PRO A 159 -3.07 -9.14 -14.69
C PRO A 159 -4.20 -9.88 -15.44
N SER A 160 -4.05 -11.19 -15.64
CA SER A 160 -5.02 -12.00 -16.37
C SER A 160 -6.25 -12.30 -15.52
N GLY A 161 -7.41 -12.47 -16.17
CA GLY A 161 -8.65 -12.89 -15.51
C GLY A 161 -9.33 -11.83 -14.62
N VAL A 162 -8.86 -10.58 -14.66
CA VAL A 162 -9.43 -9.46 -13.89
C VAL A 162 -9.73 -8.27 -14.79
N THR A 163 -10.74 -7.48 -14.42
CA THR A 163 -11.07 -6.23 -15.12
C THR A 163 -10.17 -5.12 -14.61
N CYS A 164 -9.44 -4.46 -15.51
CA CYS A 164 -8.57 -3.34 -15.15
C CYS A 164 -8.87 -2.09 -15.98
N TYR A 165 -8.59 -0.93 -15.40
CA TYR A 165 -8.66 0.37 -16.06
C TYR A 165 -7.36 1.14 -15.83
N ILE A 166 -6.87 1.78 -16.88
CA ILE A 166 -5.84 2.80 -16.76
C ILE A 166 -6.46 4.06 -16.16
N THR A 167 -5.77 4.65 -15.19
CA THR A 167 -6.19 5.90 -14.56
C THR A 167 -5.00 6.77 -14.24
N GLN A 168 -5.26 8.05 -13.99
CA GLN A 168 -4.35 8.92 -13.26
C GLN A 168 -4.87 9.06 -11.83
N LEU A 169 -3.98 9.36 -10.89
CA LEU A 169 -4.35 9.74 -9.53
C LEU A 169 -4.09 11.22 -9.35
N ARG A 170 -5.05 11.94 -8.79
CA ARG A 170 -4.98 13.39 -8.53
C ARG A 170 -5.15 13.66 -7.05
N VAL A 171 -4.33 14.51 -6.47
CA VAL A 171 -4.62 15.09 -5.16
C VAL A 171 -5.74 16.11 -5.36
N ALA A 172 -6.92 15.87 -4.79
CA ALA A 172 -8.06 16.76 -4.98
C ALA A 172 -7.78 18.18 -4.45
N THR A 173 -8.57 19.16 -4.88
CA THR A 173 -8.64 20.46 -4.21
C THR A 173 -9.69 20.38 -3.10
N ALA A 174 -9.43 21.02 -1.96
CA ALA A 174 -10.40 21.11 -0.87
C ALA A 174 -11.65 21.92 -1.25
#